data_AF-A0A814Q0X7-F1
#
_entry.id   AF-A0A814Q0X7-F1
#
_cell.length_a   1.000
_cell.length_b   1.000
_cell.length_c   1.000
_cell.angle_alpha   90.00
_cell.angle_beta   90.00
_cell.angle_gamma   90.00
#
_symmetry.space_group_name_H-M   'P 1'
#
loop_
_entity.id
_entity.type
_entity.pdbx_description
1 polymer ?
#
loop_
_entity_poly.entity_id
_entity_poly.type
_entity_poly.pdbx_seq_one_letter_code
_entity_poly.pdbx_strand_id
1 'polypeptide(L)'
;MCSNSPHKITDYLSYDYIGAPWDPSWFKYSKTNLVGNGGFSLRSRSKILALLALVSYHRKVPEDVWYAVNLHRVNAKIAPVAVAKTFAVETVYYERPMGVHLSILSCQIRSKLIQTCPEALMIMSPKC
;
A
#
# COMPACT_ATOMS: atom_id res chain seq x y z
N MET A 1 2.00 12.12 -3.19
CA MET A 1 2.28 11.46 -4.49
C MET A 1 3.61 11.98 -5.00
N CYS A 2 4.36 11.16 -5.74
CA CYS A 2 5.68 11.53 -6.26
C CYS A 2 5.55 12.03 -7.71
N SER A 3 5.95 13.28 -7.97
CA SER A 3 5.89 13.87 -9.32
C SER A 3 6.85 13.20 -10.31
N ASN A 4 7.98 12.66 -9.82
CA ASN A 4 8.99 11.97 -10.63
C ASN A 4 8.66 10.49 -10.93
N SER A 5 7.48 10.01 -10.53
CA SER A 5 7.02 8.66 -10.82
C SER A 5 6.77 8.49 -12.33
N PRO A 6 7.30 7.44 -12.99
CA PRO A 6 6.94 7.11 -14.35
C PRO A 6 5.56 6.43 -14.47
N HIS A 7 5.00 5.97 -13.33
CA HIS A 7 3.76 5.20 -13.28
C HIS A 7 2.53 6.12 -13.28
N LYS A 8 1.45 5.67 -13.92
CA LYS A 8 0.16 6.36 -14.02
C LYS A 8 -0.93 5.61 -13.28
N ILE A 9 -1.92 6.32 -12.74
CA ILE A 9 -2.96 5.70 -11.91
C ILE A 9 -3.72 4.60 -12.68
N THR A 10 -3.82 4.78 -14.00
CA THR A 10 -4.41 3.84 -14.96
C THR A 10 -3.76 2.47 -14.94
N ASP A 11 -2.48 2.37 -14.58
CA ASP A 11 -1.72 1.12 -14.55
C ASP A 11 -2.26 0.15 -13.48
N TYR A 12 -3.01 0.69 -12.50
CA TYR A 12 -3.50 -0.04 -11.33
C TYR A 12 -5.01 -0.27 -11.32
N LEU A 13 -5.77 0.32 -12.26
CA LEU A 13 -7.24 0.25 -12.27
C LEU A 13 -7.80 -1.15 -12.54
N SER A 14 -6.97 -2.08 -13.04
CA SER A 14 -7.37 -3.48 -13.21
C SER A 14 -7.45 -4.26 -11.90
N TYR A 15 -6.99 -3.70 -10.78
CA TYR A 15 -7.01 -4.31 -9.45
C TYR A 15 -8.13 -3.71 -8.60
N ASP A 16 -8.76 -4.55 -7.80
CA ASP A 16 -9.79 -4.11 -6.85
C ASP A 16 -9.19 -3.57 -5.56
N TYR A 17 -7.94 -3.93 -5.25
CA TYR A 17 -7.24 -3.48 -4.06
C TYR A 17 -5.73 -3.41 -4.28
N ILE A 18 -5.15 -2.25 -4.02
CA ILE A 18 -3.70 -2.02 -4.04
C ILE A 18 -3.33 -0.97 -3.01
N GLY A 19 -2.23 -1.22 -2.31
CA GLY A 19 -1.56 -0.29 -1.41
C GLY A 19 -0.06 -0.55 -1.45
N ALA A 20 0.69 0.03 -0.51
CA ALA A 20 2.09 -0.35 -0.34
C ALA A 20 2.21 -1.84 0.06
N PRO A 21 3.25 -2.55 -0.37
CA PRO A 21 3.49 -3.89 0.14
C PRO A 21 4.13 -3.84 1.54
N TRP A 22 3.79 -4.84 2.35
CA TRP A 22 4.40 -5.10 3.64
C TRP A 22 5.52 -6.13 3.53
N ASP A 23 6.66 -5.87 4.16
CA ASP A 23 7.77 -6.81 4.23
C ASP A 23 7.33 -8.10 4.97
N PRO A 24 7.43 -9.29 4.34
CA PRO A 24 7.00 -10.56 4.94
C PRO A 24 7.77 -10.98 6.20
N SER A 25 8.95 -10.40 6.44
CA SER A 25 9.75 -10.65 7.64
C SER A 25 9.16 -9.94 8.89
N TRP A 26 8.48 -8.81 8.69
CA TRP A 26 7.87 -8.02 9.77
C TRP A 26 6.35 -8.20 9.84
N PHE A 27 5.70 -8.45 8.70
CA PHE A 27 4.26 -8.56 8.63
C PHE A 27 3.77 -9.90 9.15
N LYS A 28 2.90 -9.83 10.16
CA LYS A 28 2.45 -10.98 10.96
C LYS A 28 1.00 -11.38 10.77
N TYR A 29 0.20 -10.59 10.04
CA TYR A 29 -1.22 -10.85 9.85
C TYR A 29 -1.53 -11.84 8.72
N SER A 30 -0.65 -11.94 7.71
CA SER A 30 -0.80 -12.88 6.61
C SER A 30 0.55 -13.20 5.98
N LYS A 31 0.71 -14.42 5.47
CA LYS A 31 1.87 -14.80 4.65
C LYS A 31 1.61 -14.70 3.15
N THR A 32 0.34 -14.54 2.75
CA THR A 32 -0.08 -14.54 1.34
C THR A 32 -0.53 -13.15 0.88
N ASN A 33 -1.27 -12.42 1.73
CA ASN A 33 -1.77 -11.08 1.44
C ASN A 33 -0.88 -10.06 2.11
N LEU A 34 0.11 -9.58 1.36
CA LEU A 34 1.17 -8.67 1.80
C LEU A 34 1.00 -7.26 1.22
N VAL A 35 -0.20 -6.88 0.81
CA VAL A 35 -0.47 -5.60 0.15
C VAL A 35 -1.65 -4.94 0.84
N GLY A 36 -1.46 -3.68 1.20
CA GLY A 36 -2.51 -2.85 1.77
C GLY A 36 -1.93 -1.59 2.38
N ASN A 37 -2.76 -0.57 2.55
CA ASN A 37 -2.35 0.68 3.15
C ASN A 37 -3.56 1.53 3.54
N GLY A 38 -3.63 1.95 4.80
CA GLY A 38 -4.73 2.77 5.31
C GLY A 38 -4.79 4.19 4.73
N GLY A 39 -3.65 4.80 4.41
CA GLY A 39 -3.59 6.21 3.98
C GLY A 39 -3.42 6.46 2.48
N PHE A 40 -2.96 5.47 1.71
CA PHE A 40 -2.77 5.58 0.27
C PHE A 40 -3.00 4.21 -0.40
N SER A 41 -4.25 3.95 -0.77
CA SER A 41 -4.68 2.75 -1.49
C SER A 41 -5.76 3.05 -2.51
N LEU A 42 -5.86 2.20 -3.54
CA LEU A 42 -6.98 2.19 -4.48
C LEU A 42 -7.86 0.98 -4.17
N ARG A 43 -9.19 1.20 -4.15
CA ARG A 43 -10.17 0.24 -3.69
C ARG A 43 -11.43 0.27 -4.57
N SER A 44 -11.85 -0.89 -5.06
CA SER A 44 -13.09 -1.04 -5.80
C SER A 44 -14.29 -0.94 -4.86
N ARG A 45 -15.09 0.11 -5.00
CA ARG A 45 -16.24 0.39 -4.11
C ARG A 45 -17.20 -0.79 -4.05
N SER A 46 -17.50 -1.42 -5.18
CA SER A 46 -18.44 -2.55 -5.26
C SER A 46 -17.92 -3.76 -4.47
N LYS A 47 -16.62 -4.07 -4.55
CA LYS A 47 -16.00 -5.17 -3.78
C LYS A 47 -15.98 -4.89 -2.29
N ILE A 48 -15.66 -3.65 -1.90
CA ILE A 48 -15.65 -3.23 -0.49
C ILE A 48 -17.05 -3.37 0.12
N LEU A 49 -18.09 -2.87 -0.55
CA LEU A 49 -19.46 -2.98 -0.07
C LEU A 49 -19.95 -4.43 -0.01
N ALA A 50 -19.65 -5.24 -1.03
CA ALA A 50 -19.97 -6.67 -1.03
C ALA A 50 -19.31 -7.40 0.15
N LEU A 51 -18.06 -7.05 0.48
CA LEU A 51 -17.37 -7.68 1.60
C LEU A 51 -17.97 -7.26 2.94
N LEU A 52 -18.30 -5.98 3.13
CA LEU A 52 -18.91 -5.47 4.36
C LEU A 52 -20.32 -6.06 4.60
N ALA A 53 -21.05 -6.40 3.53
CA ALA A 53 -22.32 -7.11 3.64
C ALA A 53 -22.16 -8.58 4.07
N LEU A 54 -21.00 -9.19 3.82
CA LEU A 54 -20.72 -10.60 4.10
C LEU A 54 -20.02 -10.82 5.45
N VAL A 55 -19.12 -9.92 5.85
CA VAL A 55 -18.29 -10.08 7.05
C VAL A 55 -18.22 -8.76 7.80
N SER A 56 -18.58 -8.80 9.09
CA SER A 56 -18.47 -7.64 9.98
C SER A 56 -17.01 -7.34 10.33
N TYR A 57 -16.63 -6.06 10.29
CA TYR A 57 -15.33 -5.59 10.75
C TYR A 57 -15.34 -5.36 12.26
N HIS A 58 -14.49 -6.08 12.99
CA HIS A 58 -14.47 -6.06 14.46
C HIS A 58 -13.39 -5.17 15.10
N ARG A 59 -12.79 -4.21 14.38
CA ARG A 59 -11.80 -3.21 14.87
C ARG A 59 -10.61 -3.74 15.70
N LYS A 60 -10.41 -5.07 15.75
CA LYS A 60 -9.31 -5.74 16.47
C LYS A 60 -8.01 -5.77 15.68
N VAL A 61 -8.10 -5.61 14.37
CA VAL A 61 -6.97 -5.53 13.44
C VAL A 61 -7.08 -4.21 12.68
N PRO A 62 -5.97 -3.64 12.18
CA PRO A 62 -6.01 -2.49 11.29
C PRO A 62 -6.94 -2.72 10.09
N GLU A 63 -7.58 -1.65 9.64
CA GLU A 63 -8.63 -1.71 8.63
C GLU A 63 -8.13 -2.23 7.28
N ASP A 64 -6.97 -1.74 6.84
CA ASP A 64 -6.31 -2.12 5.60
C ASP A 64 -5.88 -3.58 5.61
N VAL A 65 -5.33 -4.04 6.74
CA VAL A 65 -5.03 -5.45 6.99
C VAL A 65 -6.31 -6.28 6.91
N TRP A 66 -7.39 -5.84 7.55
CA TRP A 66 -8.67 -6.56 7.52
C TRP A 66 -9.19 -6.74 6.09
N TYR A 67 -9.14 -5.69 5.28
CA TYR A 67 -9.51 -5.78 3.86
C TYR A 67 -8.60 -6.74 3.11
N ALA A 68 -7.28 -6.57 3.22
CA ALA A 68 -6.30 -7.40 2.53
C ALA A 68 -6.51 -8.90 2.81
N VAL A 69 -6.82 -9.27 4.05
CA VAL A 69 -7.03 -10.68 4.41
C VAL A 69 -8.41 -11.23 4.06
N ASN A 70 -9.44 -10.39 3.84
CA ASN A 70 -10.82 -10.85 3.62
C ASN A 70 -11.33 -10.67 2.18
N LEU A 71 -10.68 -9.86 1.36
CA LEU A 71 -11.14 -9.55 -0.02
C LEU A 71 -11.22 -10.77 -0.96
N HIS A 72 -10.53 -11.86 -0.64
CA HIS A 72 -10.68 -13.14 -1.34
C HIS A 72 -12.13 -13.68 -1.28
N ARG A 73 -12.89 -13.36 -0.23
CA ARG A 73 -14.28 -13.83 -0.04
C ARG A 73 -15.26 -13.26 -1.05
N VAL A 74 -14.89 -12.18 -1.74
CA VAL A 74 -15.72 -11.53 -2.77
C VAL A 74 -15.03 -11.54 -4.14
N ASN A 75 -14.06 -12.45 -4.31
CA ASN A 75 -13.26 -12.60 -5.53
C ASN A 75 -12.68 -11.25 -6.00
N ALA A 76 -12.15 -10.44 -5.08
CA ALA A 76 -11.49 -9.19 -5.44
C ALA A 76 -10.06 -9.48 -5.92
N LYS A 77 -9.63 -8.77 -6.96
CA LYS A 77 -8.26 -8.88 -7.49
C LYS A 77 -7.32 -7.97 -6.72
N ILE A 78 -6.56 -8.56 -5.79
CA ILE A 78 -5.51 -7.84 -5.06
C ILE A 78 -4.26 -7.76 -5.94
N ALA A 79 -3.61 -6.60 -5.98
CA ALA A 79 -2.37 -6.43 -6.73
C ALA A 79 -1.24 -7.31 -6.16
N PRO A 80 -0.40 -7.92 -7.00
CA PRO A 80 0.77 -8.65 -6.53
C PRO A 80 1.82 -7.69 -5.96
N VAL A 81 2.64 -8.16 -5.02
CA VAL A 81 3.70 -7.36 -4.36
C VAL A 81 4.63 -6.67 -5.37
N ALA A 82 4.98 -7.35 -6.46
CA ALA A 82 5.83 -6.82 -7.52
C ALA A 82 5.28 -5.56 -8.20
N VAL A 83 3.95 -5.44 -8.25
CA VAL A 83 3.23 -4.25 -8.77
C VAL A 83 2.96 -3.26 -7.64
N ALA A 84 2.57 -3.74 -6.45
CA ALA A 84 2.27 -2.89 -5.31
C ALA A 84 3.43 -1.95 -4.93
N LYS A 85 4.69 -2.42 -5.03
CA LYS A 85 5.87 -1.60 -4.71
C LYS A 85 6.04 -0.41 -5.66
N THR A 86 5.52 -0.50 -6.89
CA THR A 86 5.56 0.62 -7.85
C THR A 86 4.45 1.64 -7.58
N PHE A 87 3.37 1.20 -6.95
CA PHE A 87 2.27 2.07 -6.53
C PHE A 87 2.64 2.89 -5.30
N ALA A 88 3.12 2.27 -4.23
CA ALA A 88 3.45 2.99 -3.00
C ALA A 88 4.56 2.34 -2.18
N VAL A 89 5.32 3.19 -1.47
CA VAL A 89 6.35 2.77 -0.52
C VAL A 89 5.90 3.02 0.92
N GLU A 90 6.04 1.99 1.76
CA GLU A 90 5.88 2.05 3.22
C GLU A 90 7.03 1.29 3.89
N THR A 91 7.05 -0.04 3.77
CA THR A 91 8.09 -0.93 4.33
C THR A 91 8.99 -1.58 3.28
N VAL A 92 8.53 -1.66 2.02
CA VAL A 92 9.29 -2.20 0.90
C VAL A 92 9.71 -1.05 -0.01
N TYR A 93 11.02 -0.90 -0.21
CA TYR A 93 11.57 0.19 -1.02
C TYR A 93 11.32 -0.04 -2.52
N TYR A 94 11.03 1.07 -3.19
CA TYR A 94 11.07 1.21 -4.64
C TYR A 94 11.54 2.63 -4.95
N GLU A 95 12.35 2.77 -5.99
CA GLU A 95 13.06 4.02 -6.26
C GLU A 95 12.12 5.15 -6.70
N ARG A 96 11.19 4.87 -7.61
CA ARG A 96 10.27 5.86 -8.21
C ARG A 96 8.81 5.43 -8.07
N PRO A 97 8.26 5.32 -6.84
CA PRO A 97 6.88 4.90 -6.65
C PRO A 97 5.92 6.04 -6.98
N MET A 98 4.66 5.72 -7.27
CA MET A 98 3.63 6.75 -7.43
C MET A 98 3.32 7.50 -6.14
N GLY A 99 3.40 6.82 -5.00
CA GLY A 99 3.12 7.36 -3.69
C GLY A 99 4.08 6.90 -2.61
N VAL A 100 4.07 7.62 -1.49
CA VAL A 100 4.80 7.27 -0.27
C VAL A 100 3.82 7.39 0.87
N HIS A 101 3.84 6.43 1.79
CA HIS A 101 3.04 6.43 3.00
C HIS A 101 3.90 6.07 4.21
N LEU A 102 3.91 6.95 5.22
CA LEU A 102 4.55 6.78 6.55
C LEU A 102 5.70 5.77 6.56
N SER A 103 6.72 6.03 5.75
CA SER A 103 7.75 5.03 5.53
C SER A 103 8.60 4.82 6.79
N ILE A 104 8.54 3.62 7.33
CA ILE A 104 9.34 3.17 8.49
C ILE A 104 10.74 2.64 8.07
N LEU A 105 11.16 2.96 6.84
CA LEU A 105 12.45 2.58 6.30
C LEU A 105 13.60 3.29 7.04
N SER A 106 14.81 2.72 6.92
CA SER A 106 16.02 3.31 7.51
C SER A 106 16.28 4.72 6.98
N CYS A 107 17.00 5.53 7.75
CA CYS A 107 17.35 6.89 7.34
C CYS A 107 17.95 6.96 5.92
N GLN A 108 18.88 6.06 5.61
CA GLN A 108 19.56 6.04 4.31
C GLN A 108 18.57 5.83 3.17
N ILE A 109 17.60 4.94 3.34
CA ILE A 109 16.57 4.66 2.33
C ILE A 109 15.59 5.83 2.23
N ARG A 110 15.20 6.42 3.36
CA ARG A 110 14.35 7.61 3.38
C ARG A 110 15.00 8.79 2.66
N SER A 111 16.29 9.03 2.86
CA SER A 111 17.03 10.08 2.16
C SER A 111 17.05 9.86 0.65
N LYS A 112 17.26 8.62 0.18
CA LYS A 112 17.15 8.27 -1.24
C LYS A 112 15.74 8.54 -1.77
N LEU A 113 14.72 8.11 -1.04
CA LEU A 113 13.32 8.30 -1.43
C LEU A 113 12.95 9.79 -1.51
N ILE A 114 13.43 10.61 -0.57
CA ILE A 114 13.21 12.07 -0.58
C ILE A 114 13.92 12.74 -1.76
N GLN A 115 15.13 12.30 -2.12
CA GLN A 115 15.84 12.81 -3.29
C GLN A 115 15.04 12.56 -4.58
N THR A 116 14.44 11.38 -4.69
CA THR A 116 13.64 11.02 -5.87
C THR A 116 12.22 11.60 -5.82
N CYS A 117 11.61 11.66 -4.65
CA CYS A 117 10.24 12.11 -4.40
C CYS A 117 10.23 13.17 -3.29
N PRO A 118 10.58 14.43 -3.61
CA PRO A 118 10.65 15.51 -2.62
C PRO A 118 9.34 15.74 -1.85
N GLU A 119 8.19 15.40 -2.45
CA GLU A 119 6.87 15.47 -1.83
C GLU A 119 6.75 14.59 -0.56
N ALA A 120 7.60 13.57 -0.43
CA ALA A 120 7.65 12.74 0.77
C ALA A 120 8.00 13.55 2.03
N LEU A 121 8.67 14.72 1.90
CA LEU A 121 8.96 15.64 3.00
C LEU A 121 7.70 16.16 3.70
N MET A 122 6.53 16.15 3.04
CA MET A 122 5.27 16.55 3.66
C MET A 122 4.81 15.58 4.77
N ILE A 123 5.27 14.33 4.73
CA ILE A 123 4.87 13.27 5.67
C ILE A 123 6.05 12.62 6.40
N MET A 124 7.28 13.04 6.08
CA MET A 124 8.51 12.46 6.63
C MET A 124 9.49 13.57 7.02
N SER A 125 10.05 13.50 8.23
CA SER A 125 11.10 14.43 8.65
C SER A 125 12.36 14.28 7.76
N PRO A 126 12.96 15.39 7.30
CA PRO A 126 14.28 15.38 6.66
C PRO A 126 15.40 15.06 7.65
N LYS A 127 15.19 15.36 8.94
CA LYS A 127 16.09 14.94 10.02
C LYS A 127 15.77 13.51 10.38
N CYS A 128 16.67 12.62 10.01
CA CYS A 128 17.05 11.52 10.85
C CYS A 128 18.04 12.05 11.91
#